data_AF-H1VR67-F1
#
_entry.id   AF-H1VR67-F1
#
_cell.length_a   1.000
_cell.length_b   1.000
_cell.length_c   1.000
_cell.angle_alpha   90.00
_cell.angle_beta   90.00
_cell.angle_gamma   90.00
#
_symmetry.space_group_name_H-M   'P 1'
#
loop_
_entity.id
_entity.type
_entity.pdbx_description
1 polymer ?
#
loop_
_entity_poly.entity_id
_entity_poly.type
_entity_poly.pdbx_seq_one_letter_code
_entity_poly.pdbx_strand_id
1 'polypeptide(L)'
;NEAESSTFKANLDVGLHRTSTGARVFGAMKGASDGGILVPHSEKRFPGYDIETKELDAETLKNYIFGQHVAEYMETLADDDEERYKSQFQQYIDDDVEADGLEELYSEAHAAIREDPWKKPERSNTKSKEEWKAESKKYKTQRLTKEQKEQRVKERIAELRAE
;
A
#
# COMPACT_ATOMS: atom_id res chain seq x y z
N ASN A 1 -8.58 -42.31 -8.25
CA ASN A 1 -9.03 -41.57 -7.04
C ASN A 1 -8.06 -40.43 -6.80
N GLU A 2 -8.15 -39.39 -7.63
CA GLU A 2 -7.50 -38.10 -7.33
C GLU A 2 -8.30 -37.47 -6.19
N ALA A 3 -7.84 -37.68 -4.97
CA ALA A 3 -8.23 -36.82 -3.85
C ALA A 3 -7.53 -35.48 -4.07
N GLU A 4 -7.99 -34.73 -5.07
CA GLU A 4 -7.51 -33.40 -5.38
C GLU A 4 -7.85 -32.52 -4.18
N SER A 5 -6.82 -32.09 -3.46
CA SER A 5 -6.95 -31.10 -2.40
C SER A 5 -7.53 -29.85 -3.02
N SER A 6 -8.82 -29.57 -2.75
CA SER A 6 -9.49 -28.33 -3.15
C SER A 6 -8.59 -27.12 -2.96
N THR A 7 -8.32 -26.36 -4.02
CA THR A 7 -7.60 -25.08 -3.95
C THR A 7 -8.20 -24.19 -2.87
N PHE A 8 -7.35 -23.50 -2.10
CA PHE A 8 -7.80 -22.59 -1.06
C PHE A 8 -8.62 -21.45 -1.68
N LYS A 9 -9.89 -21.31 -1.25
CA LYS A 9 -10.82 -20.31 -1.75
C LYS A 9 -10.88 -19.11 -0.80
N ALA A 10 -10.74 -17.91 -1.34
CA ALA A 10 -10.92 -16.66 -0.60
C ALA A 10 -11.79 -15.68 -1.38
N ASN A 11 -12.51 -14.80 -0.68
CA ASN A 11 -13.28 -13.71 -1.30
C ASN A 11 -12.58 -12.39 -1.04
N LEU A 12 -12.53 -11.50 -2.04
CA LEU A 12 -11.96 -10.17 -1.89
C LEU A 12 -12.89 -9.27 -1.06
N ASP A 13 -12.35 -8.65 -0.01
CA ASP A 13 -12.98 -7.54 0.70
C ASP A 13 -12.34 -6.23 0.25
N VAL A 14 -13.12 -5.36 -0.41
CA VAL A 14 -12.66 -4.05 -0.91
C VAL A 14 -12.88 -2.91 0.11
N GLY A 15 -13.54 -3.19 1.24
CA GLY A 15 -13.93 -2.19 2.23
C GLY A 15 -14.75 -1.06 1.63
N LEU A 16 -14.31 0.19 1.85
CA LEU A 16 -14.95 1.40 1.32
C LEU A 16 -14.39 1.84 -0.04
N HIS A 17 -13.48 1.06 -0.64
CA HIS A 17 -12.91 1.42 -1.93
C HIS A 17 -13.97 1.35 -3.03
N ARG A 18 -14.08 2.40 -3.84
CA ARG A 18 -14.95 2.40 -5.01
C ARG A 18 -14.48 1.36 -6.03
N THR A 19 -15.41 0.56 -6.54
CA THR A 19 -15.14 -0.47 -7.56
C THR A 19 -15.16 0.11 -8.97
N SER A 20 -14.02 0.66 -9.40
CA SER A 20 -13.80 1.12 -10.78
C SER A 20 -12.91 0.16 -11.57
N THR A 21 -13.10 0.11 -12.89
CA THR A 21 -12.18 -0.60 -13.79
C THR A 21 -10.79 0.03 -13.70
N GLY A 22 -9.74 -0.79 -13.60
CA GLY A 22 -8.36 -0.34 -13.40
C GLY A 22 -7.97 -0.01 -11.95
N ALA A 23 -8.86 -0.20 -10.97
CA ALA A 23 -8.51 0.04 -9.57
C ALA A 23 -7.44 -0.97 -9.08
N ARG A 24 -6.42 -0.45 -8.38
CA ARG A 24 -5.26 -1.24 -7.90
C ARG A 24 -5.62 -2.37 -6.93
N VAL A 25 -6.76 -2.28 -6.24
CA VAL A 25 -7.30 -3.37 -5.41
C VAL A 25 -7.53 -4.66 -6.21
N PHE A 26 -7.90 -4.52 -7.49
CA PHE A 26 -8.05 -5.68 -8.39
C PHE A 26 -6.70 -6.17 -8.92
N GLY A 27 -5.66 -5.34 -8.97
CA GLY A 27 -4.28 -5.78 -9.19
C GLY A 27 -3.79 -6.71 -8.08
N ALA A 28 -4.06 -6.38 -6.82
CA ALA A 28 -3.76 -7.27 -5.68
C ALA A 28 -4.55 -8.59 -5.76
N MET A 29 -5.82 -8.53 -6.16
CA MET A 29 -6.65 -9.72 -6.41
C MET A 29 -6.07 -10.60 -7.52
N LYS A 30 -5.60 -10.01 -8.63
CA LYS A 30 -4.95 -10.73 -9.73
C LYS A 30 -3.67 -11.42 -9.26
N GLY A 31 -2.82 -10.72 -8.51
CA GLY A 31 -1.61 -11.30 -7.92
C GLY A 31 -1.91 -12.46 -6.96
N ALA A 32 -2.95 -12.35 -6.12
CA ALA A 32 -3.38 -13.45 -5.25
C ALA A 32 -3.89 -14.66 -6.04
N SER A 33 -4.64 -14.41 -7.13
CA SER A 33 -5.11 -15.45 -8.04
C SER A 33 -3.94 -16.16 -8.74
N ASP A 34 -2.97 -15.40 -9.23
CA ASP A 34 -1.77 -15.93 -9.92
C ASP A 34 -0.83 -16.65 -8.95
N GLY A 35 -0.89 -16.31 -7.65
CA GLY A 35 -0.22 -17.00 -6.56
C GLY A 35 -0.89 -18.32 -6.12
N GLY A 36 -1.99 -18.73 -6.75
CA GLY A 36 -2.64 -20.02 -6.50
C GLY A 36 -3.84 -19.99 -5.53
N ILE A 37 -4.30 -18.81 -5.11
CA ILE A 37 -5.54 -18.68 -4.33
C ILE A 37 -6.73 -18.63 -5.30
N LEU A 38 -7.74 -19.46 -5.08
CA LEU A 38 -9.00 -19.34 -5.82
C LEU A 38 -9.79 -18.14 -5.31
N VAL A 39 -9.64 -17.00 -5.99
CA VAL A 39 -10.46 -15.81 -5.77
C VAL A 39 -11.54 -15.74 -6.85
N PRO A 40 -12.84 -15.90 -6.54
CA PRO A 40 -13.89 -15.78 -7.56
C PRO A 40 -13.97 -14.35 -8.09
N HIS A 41 -13.68 -14.14 -9.38
CA HIS A 41 -13.72 -12.82 -10.01
C HIS A 41 -14.03 -12.89 -11.52
N SER A 42 -14.34 -11.74 -12.11
CA SER A 42 -14.48 -11.56 -13.56
C SER A 42 -13.43 -10.57 -14.07
N GLU A 43 -13.10 -10.64 -15.36
CA GLU A 43 -12.11 -9.74 -15.99
C GLU A 43 -12.56 -8.28 -16.16
N LYS A 44 -13.86 -7.99 -15.99
CA LYS A 44 -14.49 -6.67 -16.27
C LYS A 44 -13.92 -5.46 -15.52
N ARG A 45 -13.10 -5.70 -14.49
CA ARG A 45 -12.51 -4.65 -13.65
C ARG A 45 -11.01 -4.50 -13.84
N PHE A 46 -10.39 -5.30 -14.69
CA PHE A 46 -8.98 -5.14 -15.05
C PHE A 46 -8.76 -3.99 -16.03
N PRO A 47 -7.59 -3.33 -15.98
CA PRO A 47 -7.18 -2.44 -17.07
C PRO A 47 -7.14 -3.20 -18.39
N GLY A 48 -7.49 -2.52 -19.49
CA GLY A 48 -7.62 -3.13 -20.81
C GLY A 48 -8.99 -3.77 -21.09
N TYR A 49 -9.92 -3.79 -20.13
CA TYR A 49 -11.28 -4.29 -20.40
C TYR A 49 -12.13 -3.24 -21.14
N ASP A 50 -12.64 -3.63 -22.31
CA ASP A 50 -13.54 -2.83 -23.13
C ASP A 50 -15.01 -3.18 -22.83
N ILE A 51 -15.83 -2.16 -22.56
CA ILE A 51 -17.25 -2.34 -22.19
C ILE A 51 -18.13 -2.65 -23.40
N GLU A 52 -17.76 -2.16 -24.58
CA GLU A 52 -18.50 -2.31 -25.83
C GLU A 52 -18.29 -3.70 -26.42
N THR A 53 -17.03 -4.12 -26.58
CA THR A 53 -16.69 -5.44 -27.11
C THR A 53 -16.85 -6.54 -26.06
N LYS A 54 -16.76 -6.18 -24.76
CA LYS A 54 -16.76 -7.08 -23.61
C LYS A 54 -15.55 -8.01 -23.59
N GLU A 55 -14.44 -7.54 -24.12
CA GLU A 55 -13.18 -8.27 -24.19
C GLU A 55 -12.10 -7.58 -23.34
N LEU A 56 -11.21 -8.39 -22.77
CA LEU A 56 -10.03 -7.91 -22.08
C LEU A 56 -8.84 -7.93 -23.04
N ASP A 57 -8.19 -6.78 -23.21
CA ASP A 57 -6.85 -6.74 -23.75
C ASP A 57 -5.82 -7.21 -22.70
N ALA A 58 -5.34 -8.45 -22.88
CA ALA A 58 -4.37 -9.08 -22.00
C ALA A 58 -2.99 -8.40 -22.05
N GLU A 59 -2.64 -7.76 -23.16
CA GLU A 59 -1.36 -7.04 -23.32
C GLU A 59 -1.36 -5.80 -22.45
N THR A 60 -2.40 -4.97 -22.52
CA THR A 60 -2.59 -3.86 -21.57
C THR A 60 -2.53 -4.33 -20.12
N LEU A 61 -3.22 -5.41 -19.76
CA LEU A 61 -3.16 -5.93 -18.39
C LEU A 61 -1.72 -6.32 -17.99
N LYS A 62 -0.98 -7.01 -18.87
CA LYS A 62 0.43 -7.37 -18.64
C LYS A 62 1.28 -6.11 -18.41
N ASN A 63 1.12 -5.10 -19.24
CA ASN A 63 1.84 -3.82 -19.14
C ASN A 63 1.59 -3.14 -17.78
N TYR A 64 0.37 -3.21 -17.25
CA TYR A 64 0.07 -2.71 -15.91
C TYR A 64 0.71 -3.53 -14.78
N ILE A 65 0.86 -4.85 -14.95
CA ILE A 65 1.51 -5.74 -13.96
C ILE A 65 2.99 -5.39 -13.82
N PHE A 66 3.68 -5.16 -14.94
CA PHE A 66 5.11 -4.86 -14.97
C PHE A 66 5.44 -3.36 -14.95
N GLY A 67 4.47 -2.50 -14.67
CA GLY A 67 4.72 -1.07 -14.48
C GLY A 67 5.01 -0.27 -15.75
N GLN A 68 4.72 -0.80 -16.93
CA GLN A 68 5.00 -0.13 -18.22
C GLN A 68 4.33 1.26 -18.32
N HIS A 69 3.11 1.42 -17.80
CA HIS A 69 2.44 2.73 -17.73
C HIS A 69 3.19 3.77 -16.88
N VAL A 70 4.05 3.34 -15.96
CA VAL A 70 4.95 4.21 -15.21
C VAL A 70 6.20 4.51 -16.03
N ALA A 71 6.78 3.50 -16.69
CA ALA A 71 7.91 3.65 -17.58
C ALA A 71 7.61 4.64 -18.73
N GLU A 72 6.48 4.48 -19.42
CA GLU A 72 6.01 5.40 -20.47
C GLU A 72 5.88 6.85 -19.95
N TYR A 73 5.42 7.01 -18.71
CA TYR A 73 5.28 8.34 -18.11
C TYR A 73 6.63 8.92 -17.67
N MET A 74 7.57 8.09 -17.23
CA MET A 74 8.96 8.45 -16.97
C MET A 74 9.62 8.98 -18.25
N GLU A 75 9.52 8.24 -19.35
CA GLU A 75 10.05 8.63 -20.67
C GLU A 75 9.43 9.95 -21.14
N THR A 76 8.11 10.05 -21.12
CA THR A 76 7.40 11.28 -21.54
C THR A 76 7.86 12.50 -20.74
N LEU A 77 8.00 12.39 -19.41
CA LEU A 77 8.45 13.51 -18.59
C LEU A 77 9.94 13.81 -18.76
N ALA A 78 10.79 12.79 -18.98
CA ALA A 78 12.21 13.01 -19.22
C ALA A 78 12.43 13.84 -20.50
N ASP A 79 11.62 13.61 -21.54
CA ASP A 79 11.68 14.33 -22.81
C ASP A 79 11.01 15.72 -22.75
N ASP A 80 9.83 15.83 -22.12
CA ASP A 80 9.01 17.04 -22.16
C ASP A 80 9.26 18.03 -21.01
N ASP A 81 9.54 17.54 -19.79
CA ASP A 81 9.61 18.35 -18.57
C ASP A 81 10.53 17.72 -17.50
N GLU A 82 11.83 17.96 -17.65
CA GLU A 82 12.87 17.43 -16.76
C GLU A 82 12.71 17.88 -15.29
N GLU A 83 12.10 19.05 -15.04
CA GLU A 83 11.85 19.54 -13.67
C GLU A 83 10.77 18.68 -12.99
N ARG A 84 9.69 18.35 -13.71
CA ARG A 84 8.69 17.39 -13.23
C ARG A 84 9.25 15.99 -13.09
N TYR A 85 10.08 15.55 -14.02
CA TYR A 85 10.74 14.25 -13.94
C TYR A 85 11.54 14.13 -12.63
N LYS A 86 12.43 15.09 -12.36
CA LYS A 86 13.24 15.12 -11.12
C LYS A 86 12.39 15.15 -9.86
N SER A 87 11.34 15.98 -9.84
CA SER A 87 10.49 16.10 -8.63
C SER A 87 9.64 14.86 -8.34
N GLN A 88 9.15 14.16 -9.36
CA GLN A 88 8.28 12.99 -9.20
C GLN A 88 9.06 11.68 -9.05
N PHE A 89 10.18 11.55 -9.75
CA PHE A 89 10.98 10.33 -9.83
C PHE A 89 12.34 10.43 -9.14
N GLN A 90 12.52 11.37 -8.20
CA GLN A 90 13.80 11.57 -7.49
C GLN A 90 14.40 10.27 -6.94
N GLN A 91 13.58 9.40 -6.32
CA GLN A 91 14.08 8.14 -5.75
C GLN A 91 14.60 7.18 -6.84
N TYR A 92 13.98 7.16 -8.02
CA TYR A 92 14.48 6.36 -9.15
C TYR A 92 15.83 6.88 -9.63
N ILE A 93 16.00 8.21 -9.68
CA ILE A 93 17.28 8.84 -10.02
C ILE A 93 18.36 8.52 -8.98
N ASP A 94 18.01 8.59 -7.69
CA ASP A 94 18.94 8.31 -6.59
C ASP A 94 19.38 6.84 -6.56
N ASP A 95 18.50 5.92 -6.98
CA ASP A 95 18.73 4.48 -7.01
C ASP A 95 19.19 3.95 -8.39
N ASP A 96 19.44 4.84 -9.37
CA ASP A 96 19.88 4.51 -10.73
C ASP A 96 18.93 3.55 -11.48
N VAL A 97 17.61 3.78 -11.34
CA VAL A 97 16.56 2.99 -11.99
C VAL A 97 15.94 3.77 -13.14
N GLU A 98 16.18 3.30 -14.36
CA GLU A 98 15.63 3.86 -15.60
C GLU A 98 14.30 3.18 -16.01
N ALA A 99 13.60 3.77 -16.98
CA ALA A 99 12.27 3.35 -17.40
C ALA A 99 12.24 1.91 -17.96
N ASP A 100 13.26 1.53 -18.73
CA ASP A 100 13.44 0.20 -19.31
C ASP A 100 13.72 -0.88 -18.25
N GLY A 101 14.34 -0.51 -17.13
CA GLY A 101 14.63 -1.40 -16.00
C GLY A 101 13.41 -1.82 -15.18
N LEU A 102 12.24 -1.17 -15.33
CA LEU A 102 11.06 -1.46 -14.49
C LEU A 102 10.50 -2.88 -14.71
N GLU A 103 10.41 -3.36 -15.95
CA GLU A 103 9.86 -4.71 -16.22
C GLU A 103 10.76 -5.80 -15.63
N GLU A 104 12.08 -5.64 -15.73
CA GLU A 104 13.06 -6.55 -15.14
C GLU A 104 12.97 -6.52 -13.61
N LEU A 105 12.95 -5.32 -13.01
CA LEU A 105 12.81 -5.14 -11.55
C LEU A 105 11.59 -5.88 -10.98
N TYR A 106 10.42 -5.74 -11.61
CA TYR A 106 9.21 -6.45 -11.15
C TYR A 106 9.27 -7.95 -11.41
N SER A 107 9.90 -8.38 -12.51
CA SER A 107 10.10 -9.80 -12.82
C SER A 107 10.99 -10.49 -11.78
N GLU A 108 12.10 -9.85 -11.40
CA GLU A 108 12.99 -10.32 -10.34
C GLU A 108 12.28 -10.35 -8.98
N ALA A 109 11.50 -9.31 -8.66
CA ALA A 109 10.73 -9.26 -7.42
C ALA A 109 9.73 -10.43 -7.36
N HIS A 110 9.04 -10.75 -8.45
CA HIS A 110 8.15 -11.91 -8.51
C HIS A 110 8.88 -13.23 -8.33
N ALA A 111 10.09 -13.39 -8.87
CA ALA A 111 10.92 -14.57 -8.64
C ALA A 111 11.33 -14.69 -7.17
N ALA A 112 11.83 -13.60 -6.58
CA ALA A 112 12.26 -13.55 -5.19
C ALA A 112 11.13 -13.85 -4.20
N ILE A 113 9.91 -13.36 -4.45
CA ILE A 113 8.73 -13.67 -3.61
C ILE A 113 8.37 -15.15 -3.66
N ARG A 114 8.52 -15.80 -4.83
CA ARG A 114 8.25 -17.24 -4.97
C ARG A 114 9.32 -18.09 -4.30
N GLU A 115 10.56 -17.61 -4.27
CA GLU A 115 11.69 -18.28 -3.60
C GLU A 115 11.59 -18.18 -2.07
N ASP A 116 11.41 -16.96 -1.53
CA ASP A 116 11.25 -16.71 -0.09
C ASP A 116 10.09 -15.74 0.19
N PRO A 117 8.85 -16.23 0.36
CA PRO A 117 7.68 -15.39 0.63
C PRO A 117 7.68 -14.77 2.03
N TRP A 118 8.60 -15.19 2.93
CA TRP A 118 8.65 -14.72 4.32
C TRP A 118 9.88 -13.85 4.61
N LYS A 119 10.55 -13.36 3.56
CA LYS A 119 11.73 -12.49 3.67
C LYS A 119 11.46 -11.31 4.61
N LYS A 120 12.26 -11.23 5.69
CA LYS A 120 12.11 -10.17 6.70
C LYS A 120 12.69 -8.86 6.18
N PRO A 121 12.07 -7.71 6.51
CA PRO A 121 12.63 -6.41 6.16
C PRO A 121 13.94 -6.18 6.91
N GLU A 122 14.94 -5.60 6.24
CA GLU A 122 16.24 -5.29 6.84
C GLU A 122 16.13 -4.26 7.96
N ARG A 123 15.21 -3.30 7.82
CA ARG A 123 14.91 -2.30 8.85
C ARG A 123 13.81 -2.81 9.78
N SER A 124 14.17 -3.66 10.74
CA SER A 124 13.26 -4.04 11.82
C SER A 124 13.31 -3.03 12.97
N ASN A 125 12.16 -2.72 13.56
CA ASN A 125 12.05 -1.76 14.67
C ASN A 125 12.81 -2.31 15.89
N THR A 126 13.90 -1.63 16.26
CA THR A 126 14.83 -2.08 17.31
C THR A 126 14.27 -1.91 18.72
N LYS A 127 13.24 -1.08 18.90
CA LYS A 127 12.62 -0.85 20.20
C LYS A 127 11.59 -1.93 20.53
N SER A 128 11.69 -2.47 21.73
CA SER A 128 10.71 -3.39 22.30
C SER A 128 9.37 -2.71 22.55
N LYS A 129 8.32 -3.53 22.73
CA LYS A 129 6.97 -3.06 23.09
C LYS A 129 6.95 -2.22 24.37
N GLU A 130 7.84 -2.53 25.32
CA GLU A 130 7.92 -1.83 26.60
C GLU A 130 8.55 -0.45 26.45
N GLU A 131 9.60 -0.34 25.63
CA GLU A 131 10.25 0.94 25.30
C GLU A 131 9.29 1.86 24.55
N TRP A 132 8.53 1.33 23.59
CA TRP A 132 7.48 2.09 22.91
C TRP A 132 6.40 2.58 23.89
N LYS A 133 5.96 1.72 24.81
CA LYS A 133 4.96 2.09 25.82
C LYS A 133 5.49 3.18 26.75
N ALA A 134 6.76 3.13 27.14
CA ALA A 134 7.39 4.15 27.96
C ALA A 134 7.49 5.49 27.21
N GLU A 135 7.92 5.46 25.94
CA GLU A 135 8.04 6.66 25.11
C GLU A 135 6.68 7.32 24.86
N SER A 136 5.66 6.56 24.46
CA SER A 136 4.31 7.10 24.23
C SER A 136 3.67 7.67 25.49
N LYS A 137 3.99 7.14 26.68
CA LYS A 137 3.46 7.66 27.94
C LYS A 137 3.95 9.07 28.26
N LYS A 138 5.15 9.46 27.81
CA LYS A 138 5.71 10.80 28.04
C LYS A 138 4.84 11.91 27.44
N TYR A 139 4.23 11.66 26.29
CA TYR A 139 3.40 12.62 25.55
C TYR A 139 1.89 12.46 25.83
N LYS A 140 1.49 11.38 26.51
CA LYS A 140 0.08 11.12 26.82
C LYS A 140 -0.34 11.91 28.06
N THR A 141 -1.18 12.93 27.85
CA THR A 141 -1.84 13.67 28.93
C THR A 141 -2.68 12.73 29.80
N GLN A 142 -2.37 12.68 31.09
CA GLN A 142 -3.15 11.92 32.06
C GLN A 142 -4.37 12.73 32.48
N ARG A 143 -5.48 12.01 32.73
CA ARG A 143 -6.68 12.64 33.31
C ARG A 143 -6.37 13.05 34.74
N LEU A 144 -6.75 14.27 35.11
CA LEU A 144 -6.69 14.76 36.49
C LEU A 144 -7.53 13.88 37.40
N THR A 145 -7.03 13.64 38.61
CA THR A 145 -7.80 12.97 39.66
C THR A 145 -8.93 13.88 40.15
N LYS A 146 -9.90 13.30 40.88
CA LYS A 146 -11.01 14.07 41.47
C LYS A 146 -10.50 15.17 42.40
N GLU A 147 -9.56 14.83 43.27
CA GLU A 147 -8.93 15.76 44.21
C GLU A 147 -8.22 16.92 43.50
N GLN A 148 -7.44 16.63 42.45
CA GLN A 148 -6.78 17.66 41.63
C GLN A 148 -7.78 18.58 40.94
N LYS A 149 -8.91 18.04 40.47
CA LYS A 149 -10.00 18.85 39.89
C LYS A 149 -10.64 19.75 40.94
N GLU A 150 -10.93 19.22 42.13
CA GLU A 150 -11.51 19.99 43.23
C GLU A 150 -10.57 21.11 43.73
N GLN A 151 -9.27 20.84 43.82
CA GLN A 151 -8.26 21.84 44.14
C GLN A 151 -8.20 22.95 43.09
N ARG A 152 -8.14 22.61 41.79
CA ARG A 152 -8.17 23.61 40.71
C ARG A 152 -9.43 24.49 40.75
N VAL A 153 -10.59 23.92 41.08
CA VAL A 153 -11.84 24.69 41.23
C VAL A 153 -11.72 25.65 42.43
N LYS A 154 -11.22 25.20 43.58
CA LYS A 154 -11.03 26.04 44.76
C LYS A 154 -10.04 27.19 44.50
N GLU A 155 -8.89 26.88 43.89
CA GLU A 155 -7.87 27.86 43.47
C GLU A 155 -8.47 28.90 42.52
N ARG A 156 -9.21 28.44 41.51
CA ARG A 156 -9.85 29.33 40.54
C ARG A 156 -10.91 30.24 41.17
N ILE A 157 -11.71 29.73 42.12
CA ILE A 157 -12.69 30.55 42.85
C ILE A 157 -12.00 31.58 43.74
N ALA A 158 -10.86 31.22 44.36
CA ALA A 158 -10.10 32.14 45.20
C ALA A 158 -9.46 33.28 44.38
N GLU A 159 -8.85 32.97 43.23
CA GLU A 159 -8.34 33.98 42.28
C GLU A 159 -9.43 34.98 41.88
N LEU A 160 -10.58 34.49 41.40
CA LEU A 160 -11.68 35.33 40.92
C LEU A 160 -12.37 36.16 42.00
N ARG A 161 -12.17 35.83 43.29
CA ARG A 161 -12.68 36.62 44.43
C ARG A 161 -11.68 37.65 44.95
N ALA A 162 -10.41 37.51 44.60
CA ALA A 162 -9.33 38.42 44.96
C ALA A 162 -9.11 39.52 43.91
N GLU A 163 -9.66 39.33 42.70
CA GLU A 163 -9.79 40.31 41.62
C GLU A 163 -11.08 41.14 41.79
#